data_AF-A0A497LMN2-F1
#
_entry.id   AF-A0A497LMN2-F1
#
_cell.length_a   1.000
_cell.length_b   1.000
_cell.length_c   1.000
_cell.angle_alpha   90.00
_cell.angle_beta   90.00
_cell.angle_gamma   90.00
#
_symmetry.space_group_name_H-M   'P 1'
#
loop_
_entity.id
_entity.type
_entity.pdbx_description
1 polymer ?
#
loop_
_entity_poly.entity_id
_entity_poly.type
_entity_poly.pdbx_seq_one_letter_code
_entity_poly.pdbx_strand_id
1 'polypeptide(L)'
;MNEKTAKSFITSREMRALELNAEYFGISRLQLMENAGHNIALEVASRFKPETNVVIFCGLGGNGGDGFVAARHLASMGFKVKVVLAGKTENISSKEAFENWKALQFLKENVFIQEVTDSSLIPDVNADVIVDALLGTGVKGRLKPPILQLVKKINSMNAFRVAVDVPTGIDSDTGEVLGEAVKADITVTFYKPKKGLENAKEYVGELIVKDIGLPKEFESLAGPGDVSLVVKKRPPKSHKGDFGRLLVIGGSETFSGAPALVALAALRTGVDLAYVAAPEKTAYTIASMSPDLITVKLEGEHLTPSDIPALKRYLETVNAVVLGPGLGLHMETREAVRLIVEAVEEAGKPLLLDADGLKAFAE
;
A
#
# COMPACT_ATOMS: atom_id res chain seq x y z
N MET A 1 -11.97 0.88 -27.01
CA MET A 1 -11.73 0.85 -25.54
C MET A 1 -10.51 -0.03 -25.34
N ASN A 2 -9.34 0.56 -25.13
CA ASN A 2 -8.13 -0.23 -24.90
C ASN A 2 -8.30 -0.99 -23.59
N GLU A 3 -8.36 -2.32 -23.65
CA GLU A 3 -7.98 -3.15 -22.52
C GLU A 3 -6.58 -2.69 -22.12
N LYS A 4 -6.49 -1.87 -21.07
CA LYS A 4 -5.24 -1.70 -20.34
C LYS A 4 -4.82 -3.12 -20.00
N THR A 5 -3.76 -3.63 -20.63
CA THR A 5 -3.19 -4.93 -20.35
C THR A 5 -3.03 -5.02 -18.84
N ALA A 6 -3.90 -5.79 -18.18
CA ALA A 6 -3.87 -5.92 -16.74
C ALA A 6 -2.47 -6.40 -16.37
N LYS A 7 -1.80 -5.71 -15.44
CA LYS A 7 -0.45 -6.10 -15.03
C LYS A 7 -0.49 -7.57 -14.59
N SER A 8 0.42 -8.38 -15.14
CA SER A 8 0.58 -9.80 -14.79
C SER A 8 1.12 -10.02 -13.39
N PHE A 9 1.68 -8.96 -12.77
CA PHE A 9 2.24 -8.96 -11.44
C PHE A 9 1.60 -7.88 -10.56
N ILE A 10 1.80 -8.00 -9.25
CA ILE A 10 1.43 -6.99 -8.25
C ILE A 10 2.62 -6.69 -7.34
N THR A 11 2.86 -5.42 -7.02
CA THR A 11 3.87 -5.05 -6.02
C THR A 11 3.37 -5.31 -4.60
N SER A 12 4.28 -5.44 -3.64
CA SER A 12 3.97 -5.57 -2.20
C SER A 12 3.03 -4.46 -1.72
N ARG A 13 3.25 -3.24 -2.21
CA ARG A 13 2.49 -2.04 -1.86
C ARG A 13 1.09 -2.08 -2.49
N GLU A 14 0.98 -2.44 -3.76
CA GLU A 14 -0.31 -2.58 -4.45
C GLU A 14 -1.15 -3.71 -3.82
N MET A 15 -0.53 -4.85 -3.47
CA MET A 15 -1.23 -5.96 -2.80
C MET A 15 -1.81 -5.53 -1.45
N ARG A 16 -1.01 -4.86 -0.61
CA ARG A 16 -1.48 -4.35 0.68
C ARG A 16 -2.59 -3.32 0.54
N ALA A 17 -2.53 -2.48 -0.49
CA ALA A 17 -3.61 -1.53 -0.79
C ALA A 17 -4.89 -2.28 -1.20
N LEU A 18 -4.77 -3.30 -2.04
CA LEU A 18 -5.90 -4.12 -2.46
C LEU A 18 -6.52 -4.88 -1.28
N GLU A 19 -5.73 -5.42 -0.35
CA GLU A 19 -6.23 -6.05 0.89
C GLU A 19 -6.98 -5.05 1.77
N LEU A 20 -6.51 -3.80 1.86
CA LEU A 20 -7.20 -2.73 2.60
C LEU A 20 -8.52 -2.34 1.92
N ASN A 21 -8.55 -2.32 0.59
CA ASN A 21 -9.78 -2.12 -0.17
C ASN A 21 -10.75 -3.28 0.04
N ALA A 22 -10.26 -4.52 -0.01
CA ALA A 22 -11.08 -5.70 0.21
C ALA A 22 -11.75 -5.71 1.58
N GLU A 23 -10.99 -5.34 2.62
CA GLU A 23 -11.51 -5.16 3.98
C GLU A 23 -12.60 -4.09 4.04
N TYR A 24 -12.39 -2.95 3.37
CA TYR A 24 -13.40 -1.90 3.26
C TYR A 24 -14.67 -2.37 2.55
N PHE A 25 -14.55 -3.24 1.55
CA PHE A 25 -15.68 -3.84 0.83
C PHE A 25 -16.26 -5.10 1.50
N GLY A 26 -15.80 -5.45 2.70
CA GLY A 26 -16.41 -6.50 3.53
C GLY A 26 -15.73 -7.87 3.46
N ILE A 27 -14.59 -8.01 2.78
CA ILE A 27 -13.77 -9.23 2.81
C ILE A 27 -12.67 -9.03 3.85
N SER A 28 -12.82 -9.67 5.00
CA SER A 28 -11.86 -9.50 6.10
C SER A 28 -10.49 -10.11 5.78
N ARG A 29 -9.42 -9.52 6.33
CA ARG A 29 -8.07 -10.08 6.23
C ARG A 29 -7.95 -11.48 6.83
N LEU A 30 -8.79 -11.80 7.82
CA LEU A 30 -8.86 -13.14 8.39
C LEU A 30 -9.35 -14.16 7.36
N GLN A 31 -10.34 -13.81 6.53
CA GLN A 31 -10.82 -14.68 5.44
C GLN A 31 -9.76 -14.84 4.35
N LEU A 32 -9.04 -13.77 4.01
CA LEU A 32 -7.93 -13.83 3.04
C LEU A 32 -6.83 -14.77 3.52
N MET A 33 -6.41 -14.65 4.79
CA MET A 33 -5.44 -15.53 5.43
C MET A 33 -5.92 -16.98 5.53
N GLU A 34 -7.21 -17.20 5.84
CA GLU A 34 -7.81 -18.54 5.86
C GLU A 34 -7.67 -19.23 4.50
N ASN A 35 -8.01 -18.51 3.42
CA ASN A 35 -7.91 -19.04 2.07
C ASN A 35 -6.44 -19.26 1.65
N ALA A 36 -5.55 -18.33 1.99
CA ALA A 36 -4.11 -18.45 1.72
C ALA A 36 -3.54 -19.72 2.35
N GLY A 37 -3.71 -19.89 3.67
CA GLY A 37 -3.20 -21.06 4.37
C GLY A 37 -3.88 -22.37 3.99
N HIS A 38 -5.19 -22.36 3.70
CA HIS A 38 -5.88 -23.54 3.19
C HIS A 38 -5.30 -24.00 1.84
N ASN A 39 -5.02 -23.06 0.93
CA ASN A 39 -4.40 -23.38 -0.36
C ASN A 39 -2.98 -23.97 -0.22
N ILE A 40 -2.18 -23.49 0.75
CA ILE A 40 -0.87 -24.08 1.06
C ILE A 40 -1.05 -25.53 1.52
N ALA A 41 -1.98 -25.76 2.45
CA ALA A 41 -2.26 -27.10 2.96
C ALA A 41 -2.73 -28.06 1.84
N LEU A 42 -3.61 -27.58 0.95
CA LEU A 42 -4.05 -28.36 -0.22
C LEU A 42 -2.90 -28.70 -1.17
N GLU A 43 -1.98 -27.76 -1.42
CA GLU A 43 -0.83 -28.01 -2.29
C GLU A 43 0.08 -29.10 -1.70
N VAL A 44 0.37 -29.01 -0.40
CA VAL A 44 1.12 -30.05 0.32
C VAL A 44 0.38 -31.39 0.29
N ALA A 45 -0.91 -31.41 0.66
CA ALA A 45 -1.70 -32.63 0.72
C ALA A 45 -1.96 -33.29 -0.66
N SER A 46 -1.88 -32.51 -1.74
CA SER A 46 -2.00 -33.05 -3.10
C SER A 46 -0.75 -33.85 -3.55
N ARG A 47 0.40 -33.58 -2.92
CA ARG A 47 1.70 -34.16 -3.28
C ARG A 47 2.16 -35.23 -2.28
N PHE A 48 1.72 -35.14 -1.04
CA PHE A 48 2.21 -35.95 0.07
C PHE A 48 1.06 -36.63 0.82
N LYS A 49 1.36 -37.75 1.48
CA LYS A 49 0.39 -38.48 2.29
C LYS A 49 0.48 -38.08 3.76
N PRO A 50 -0.57 -38.26 4.59
CA PRO A 50 -0.59 -37.87 5.99
C PRO A 50 0.55 -38.41 6.86
N GLU A 51 1.18 -39.53 6.49
CA GLU A 51 2.33 -40.11 7.20
C GLU A 51 3.64 -39.31 7.01
N THR A 52 3.64 -38.34 6.10
CA THR A 52 4.80 -37.49 5.77
C THR A 52 5.11 -36.52 6.92
N ASN A 53 6.38 -36.40 7.30
CA ASN A 53 6.78 -35.47 8.35
C ASN A 53 6.84 -34.04 7.80
N VAL A 54 5.89 -33.20 8.21
CA VAL A 54 5.81 -31.80 7.78
C VAL A 54 6.31 -30.86 8.88
N VAL A 55 7.26 -29.99 8.53
CA VAL A 55 7.74 -28.91 9.40
C VAL A 55 7.44 -27.56 8.77
N ILE A 56 6.73 -26.70 9.48
CA ILE A 56 6.37 -25.34 9.04
C ILE A 56 7.17 -24.34 9.86
N PHE A 57 7.99 -23.53 9.21
CA PHE A 57 8.75 -22.46 9.83
C PHE A 57 7.96 -21.16 9.72
N CYS A 58 7.39 -20.67 10.82
CA CYS A 58 6.54 -19.49 10.85
C CYS A 58 7.26 -18.27 11.42
N GLY A 59 7.04 -17.10 10.80
CA GLY A 59 7.40 -15.82 11.40
C GLY A 59 6.31 -15.27 12.32
N LEU A 60 6.51 -14.01 12.73
CA LEU A 60 5.61 -13.28 13.65
C LEU A 60 4.59 -12.38 12.93
N GLY A 61 4.58 -12.39 11.60
CA GLY A 61 3.73 -11.54 10.76
C GLY A 61 2.64 -12.31 10.01
N GLY A 62 2.06 -11.68 8.99
CA GLY A 62 1.02 -12.28 8.14
C GLY A 62 1.43 -13.62 7.53
N ASN A 63 2.65 -13.71 6.97
CA ASN A 63 3.16 -14.95 6.37
C ASN A 63 3.18 -16.12 7.38
N GLY A 64 3.56 -15.84 8.64
CA GLY A 64 3.52 -16.84 9.72
C GLY A 64 2.09 -17.26 10.06
N GLY A 65 1.14 -16.32 9.96
CA GLY A 65 -0.30 -16.56 10.05
C GLY A 65 -0.82 -17.52 8.98
N ASP A 66 -0.42 -17.34 7.73
CA ASP A 66 -0.74 -18.28 6.64
C ASP A 66 -0.19 -19.68 6.94
N GLY A 67 1.03 -19.75 7.49
CA GLY A 67 1.63 -20.99 7.99
C GLY A 67 0.85 -21.63 9.15
N PHE A 68 0.28 -20.83 10.07
CA PHE A 68 -0.56 -21.35 11.15
C PHE A 68 -1.87 -21.93 10.63
N VAL A 69 -2.51 -21.25 9.68
CA VAL A 69 -3.69 -21.77 8.98
C VAL A 69 -3.34 -23.08 8.27
N ALA A 70 -2.22 -23.12 7.53
CA ALA A 70 -1.76 -24.33 6.84
C ALA A 70 -1.55 -25.50 7.82
N ALA A 71 -0.93 -25.25 8.99
CA ALA A 71 -0.75 -26.26 10.03
C ALA A 71 -2.08 -26.84 10.50
N ARG A 72 -3.08 -25.99 10.76
CA ARG A 72 -4.42 -26.43 11.21
C ARG A 72 -5.14 -27.26 10.15
N HIS A 73 -5.08 -26.84 8.89
CA HIS A 73 -5.71 -27.58 7.78
C HIS A 73 -5.02 -28.93 7.53
N LEU A 74 -3.70 -28.97 7.52
CA LEU A 74 -2.94 -30.22 7.40
C LEU A 74 -3.25 -31.18 8.56
N ALA A 75 -3.33 -30.69 9.80
CA ALA A 75 -3.75 -31.50 10.93
C ALA A 75 -5.18 -32.06 10.75
N SER A 76 -6.10 -31.27 10.18
CA SER A 76 -7.46 -31.71 9.87
C SER A 76 -7.50 -32.75 8.74
N MET A 77 -6.49 -32.78 7.87
CA MET A 77 -6.28 -33.77 6.82
C MET A 77 -5.49 -35.01 7.30
N GLY A 78 -5.18 -35.09 8.60
CA GLY A 78 -4.53 -36.24 9.22
C GLY A 78 -3.00 -36.17 9.31
N PHE A 79 -2.37 -35.08 8.87
CA PHE A 79 -0.92 -34.91 8.99
C PHE A 79 -0.51 -34.62 10.43
N LYS A 80 0.67 -35.09 10.82
CA LYS A 80 1.37 -34.58 12.01
C LYS A 80 2.31 -33.46 11.61
N VAL A 81 2.09 -32.29 12.19
CA VAL A 81 2.77 -31.04 11.81
C VAL A 81 3.62 -30.53 12.96
N LYS A 82 4.87 -30.19 12.70
CA LYS A 82 5.69 -29.41 13.63
C LYS A 82 5.75 -27.96 13.17
N VAL A 83 5.41 -27.03 14.04
CA VAL A 83 5.53 -25.59 13.80
C VAL A 83 6.75 -25.06 14.56
N VAL A 84 7.69 -24.47 13.83
CA VAL A 84 8.85 -23.77 14.38
C VAL A 84 8.60 -22.27 14.26
N LEU A 85 8.29 -21.61 15.38
CA LEU A 85 8.01 -20.17 15.44
C LEU A 85 9.32 -19.40 15.64
N ALA A 86 9.68 -18.54 14.68
CA ALA A 86 10.86 -17.70 14.74
C ALA A 86 10.64 -16.45 15.60
N GLY A 87 10.64 -16.65 16.92
CA GLY A 87 10.43 -15.62 17.92
C GLY A 87 9.58 -16.13 19.07
N LYS A 88 8.93 -15.21 19.78
CA LYS A 88 7.97 -15.51 20.85
C LYS A 88 6.55 -15.25 20.39
N THR A 89 5.62 -16.08 20.85
CA THR A 89 4.17 -15.89 20.70
C THR A 89 3.71 -14.46 21.01
N GLU A 90 4.21 -13.88 22.09
CA GLU A 90 3.80 -12.55 22.57
C GLU A 90 4.12 -11.44 21.55
N ASN A 91 5.01 -11.72 20.60
CA ASN A 91 5.45 -10.78 19.57
C ASN A 91 4.73 -10.99 18.22
N ILE A 92 3.73 -11.87 18.13
CA ILE A 92 2.91 -12.02 16.93
C ILE A 92 2.19 -10.68 16.68
N SER A 93 2.52 -10.06 15.55
CA SER A 93 2.20 -8.67 15.25
C SER A 93 0.89 -8.47 14.48
N SER A 94 0.43 -9.50 13.76
CA SER A 94 -0.84 -9.50 13.05
C SER A 94 -1.93 -10.06 13.95
N LYS A 95 -3.07 -9.37 14.00
CA LYS A 95 -4.26 -9.82 14.74
C LYS A 95 -4.77 -11.15 14.19
N GLU A 96 -4.80 -11.27 12.87
CA GLU A 96 -5.26 -12.46 12.14
C GLU A 96 -4.34 -13.67 12.40
N ALA A 97 -3.02 -13.45 12.37
CA ALA A 97 -2.04 -14.47 12.71
C ALA A 97 -2.19 -14.92 14.17
N PHE A 98 -2.44 -13.99 15.10
CA PHE A 98 -2.66 -14.32 16.51
C PHE A 98 -3.95 -15.14 16.73
N GLU A 99 -5.04 -14.83 16.04
CA GLU A 99 -6.27 -15.64 16.11
C GLU A 99 -6.02 -17.08 15.62
N ASN A 100 -5.29 -17.26 14.53
CA ASN A 100 -4.93 -18.59 14.03
C ASN A 100 -3.95 -19.34 14.95
N TRP A 101 -3.02 -18.62 15.56
CA TRP A 101 -2.14 -19.21 16.57
C TRP A 101 -2.91 -19.77 17.77
N LYS A 102 -3.93 -19.05 18.28
CA LYS A 102 -4.77 -19.55 19.39
C LYS A 102 -5.42 -20.89 19.05
N ALA A 103 -5.91 -21.05 17.82
CA ALA A 103 -6.54 -22.29 17.39
C ALA A 103 -5.56 -23.48 17.43
N LEU A 104 -4.28 -23.27 17.09
CA LEU A 104 -3.27 -24.33 17.12
C LEU A 104 -2.96 -24.84 18.52
N GLN A 105 -3.08 -24.02 19.56
CA GLN A 105 -2.73 -24.39 20.94
C GLN A 105 -3.55 -25.58 21.47
N PHE A 106 -4.73 -25.80 20.91
CA PHE A 106 -5.64 -26.88 21.29
C PHE A 106 -5.38 -28.18 20.52
N LEU A 107 -4.54 -28.17 19.48
CA LEU A 107 -4.29 -29.31 18.59
C LEU A 107 -3.07 -30.15 19.01
N LYS A 108 -2.88 -30.39 20.32
CA LYS A 108 -1.63 -30.96 20.88
C LYS A 108 -1.29 -32.38 20.41
N GLU A 109 -2.26 -33.12 19.87
CA GLU A 109 -2.03 -34.48 19.35
C GLU A 109 -1.36 -34.47 17.97
N ASN A 110 -1.67 -33.46 17.16
CA ASN A 110 -1.28 -33.40 15.74
C ASN A 110 -0.37 -32.21 15.41
N VAL A 111 -0.33 -31.18 16.26
CA VAL A 111 0.47 -29.97 16.07
C VAL A 111 1.43 -29.78 17.23
N PHE A 112 2.72 -29.82 16.94
CA PHE A 112 3.80 -29.59 17.90
C PHE A 112 4.44 -28.22 17.64
N ILE A 113 4.32 -27.30 18.59
CA ILE A 113 4.87 -25.94 18.44
C ILE A 113 6.18 -25.82 19.23
N GLN A 114 7.19 -25.23 18.60
CA GLN A 114 8.44 -24.84 19.25
C GLN A 114 8.78 -23.38 18.93
N GLU A 115 9.04 -22.59 19.97
CA GLU A 115 9.54 -21.22 19.84
C GLU A 115 11.06 -21.19 19.73
N VAL A 116 11.57 -20.37 18.82
CA VAL A 116 13.00 -20.18 18.56
C VAL A 116 13.32 -18.69 18.71
N THR A 117 13.70 -18.29 19.92
CA THR A 117 13.98 -16.88 20.23
C THR A 117 15.37 -16.42 19.81
N ASP A 118 16.30 -17.37 19.66
CA ASP A 118 17.67 -17.14 19.20
C ASP A 118 18.20 -18.40 18.49
N SER A 119 19.37 -18.28 17.87
CA SER A 119 19.95 -19.34 17.04
C SER A 119 20.33 -20.61 17.80
N SER A 120 20.53 -20.55 19.11
CA SER A 120 20.85 -21.75 19.93
C SER A 120 19.65 -22.66 20.15
N LEU A 121 18.43 -22.13 19.96
CA LEU A 121 17.17 -22.85 20.15
C LEU A 121 16.63 -23.47 18.85
N ILE A 122 17.35 -23.33 17.74
CA ILE A 122 16.96 -23.95 16.48
C ILE A 122 16.99 -25.47 16.67
N PRO A 123 15.85 -26.17 16.54
CA PRO A 123 15.83 -27.59 16.78
C PRO A 123 16.55 -28.33 15.66
N ASP A 124 17.14 -29.45 16.03
CA ASP A 124 17.43 -30.47 15.03
C ASP A 124 16.12 -31.19 14.68
N VAL A 125 15.67 -30.98 13.45
CA VAL A 125 14.43 -31.53 12.93
C VAL A 125 14.74 -32.29 11.66
N ASN A 126 14.14 -33.47 11.54
CA ASN A 126 14.02 -34.15 10.26
C ASN A 126 12.65 -33.82 9.67
N ALA A 127 12.60 -33.61 8.36
CA ALA A 127 11.37 -33.27 7.65
C ALA A 127 11.44 -33.89 6.26
N ASP A 128 10.32 -34.44 5.80
CA ASP A 128 10.16 -34.83 4.41
C ASP A 128 9.69 -33.61 3.59
N VAL A 129 8.88 -32.74 4.24
CA VAL A 129 8.37 -31.49 3.66
C VAL A 129 8.62 -30.34 4.63
N ILE A 130 9.15 -29.25 4.09
CA ILE A 130 9.34 -27.98 4.78
C ILE A 130 8.41 -26.94 4.15
N VAL A 131 7.69 -26.19 4.99
CA VAL A 131 6.97 -24.99 4.57
C VAL A 131 7.66 -23.77 5.14
N ASP A 132 8.20 -22.92 4.27
CA ASP A 132 8.77 -21.62 4.61
C ASP A 132 7.67 -20.55 4.67
N ALA A 133 7.21 -20.28 5.88
CA ALA A 133 6.26 -19.23 6.24
C ALA A 133 6.94 -18.16 7.12
N LEU A 134 8.26 -17.98 7.00
CA LEU A 134 9.02 -17.09 7.88
C LEU A 134 8.73 -15.62 7.55
N LEU A 135 8.98 -15.18 6.33
CA LEU A 135 8.72 -13.80 5.91
C LEU A 135 8.25 -13.72 4.44
N GLY A 136 7.19 -12.95 4.18
CA GLY A 136 6.67 -12.70 2.82
C GLY A 136 7.05 -11.32 2.28
N THR A 137 6.07 -10.59 1.73
CA THR A 137 6.26 -9.26 1.09
C THR A 137 6.72 -8.10 2.01
N GLY A 138 6.82 -8.34 3.33
CA GLY A 138 7.20 -7.32 4.32
C GLY A 138 8.71 -7.17 4.54
N VAL A 139 9.55 -8.01 3.94
CA VAL A 139 11.01 -8.01 4.21
C VAL A 139 11.67 -6.76 3.65
N LYS A 140 12.53 -6.14 4.46
CA LYS A 140 13.42 -5.05 4.02
C LYS A 140 14.80 -5.23 4.62
N GLY A 141 15.82 -5.13 3.77
CA GLY A 141 17.22 -5.27 4.16
C GLY A 141 17.58 -6.71 4.53
N ARG A 142 18.83 -6.90 4.98
CA ARG A 142 19.40 -8.22 5.24
C ARG A 142 18.69 -8.98 6.37
N LEU A 143 18.56 -10.29 6.20
CA LEU A 143 18.02 -11.17 7.24
C LEU A 143 18.83 -11.09 8.53
N LYS A 144 18.14 -11.02 9.67
CA LYS A 144 18.72 -11.00 11.02
C LYS A 144 18.49 -12.36 11.71
N PRO A 145 19.30 -12.72 12.71
CA PRO A 145 18.99 -13.85 13.58
C PRO A 145 17.64 -13.67 14.31
N PRO A 146 16.89 -14.76 14.59
CA PRO A 146 17.18 -16.15 14.24
C PRO A 146 16.80 -16.54 12.81
N ILE A 147 16.09 -15.67 12.06
CA ILE A 147 15.59 -15.97 10.70
C ILE A 147 16.72 -16.39 9.76
N LEU A 148 17.84 -15.66 9.76
CA LEU A 148 18.99 -16.01 8.90
C LEU A 148 19.48 -17.46 9.13
N GLN A 149 19.57 -17.89 10.38
CA GLN A 149 20.02 -19.24 10.71
C GLN A 149 18.97 -20.30 10.37
N LEU A 150 17.67 -19.97 10.51
CA LEU A 150 16.59 -20.84 10.07
C LEU A 150 16.60 -21.04 8.56
N VAL A 151 16.81 -19.97 7.76
CA VAL A 151 16.95 -20.09 6.30
C VAL A 151 18.12 -21.00 5.93
N LYS A 152 19.28 -20.85 6.59
CA LYS A 152 20.44 -21.74 6.37
C LYS A 152 20.13 -23.19 6.74
N LYS A 153 19.42 -23.42 7.84
CA LYS A 153 18.98 -24.76 8.25
C LYS A 153 18.06 -25.36 7.20
N ILE A 154 17.02 -24.63 6.77
CA ILE A 154 16.08 -25.06 5.70
C ILE A 154 16.85 -25.46 4.43
N ASN A 155 17.79 -24.63 3.97
CA ASN A 155 18.57 -24.91 2.77
C ASN A 155 19.50 -26.14 2.90
N SER A 156 19.91 -26.49 4.12
CA SER A 156 20.76 -27.66 4.40
C SER A 156 20.00 -28.98 4.55
N MET A 157 18.68 -28.92 4.72
CA MET A 157 17.85 -30.10 4.93
C MET A 157 17.54 -30.78 3.60
N ASN A 158 17.57 -32.11 3.58
CA ASN A 158 17.15 -32.90 2.44
C ASN A 158 15.63 -33.13 2.50
N ALA A 159 14.86 -32.10 2.18
CA ALA A 159 13.40 -32.09 2.25
C ALA A 159 12.82 -31.32 1.05
N PHE A 160 11.57 -31.63 0.69
CA PHE A 160 10.83 -30.84 -0.29
C PHE A 160 10.38 -29.51 0.31
N ARG A 161 10.75 -28.37 -0.29
CA ARG A 161 10.57 -27.03 0.26
C ARG A 161 9.47 -26.28 -0.47
N VAL A 162 8.47 -25.86 0.29
CA VAL A 162 7.35 -25.04 -0.16
C VAL A 162 7.53 -23.64 0.42
N ALA A 163 7.75 -22.62 -0.42
CA ALA A 163 7.73 -21.24 0.03
C ALA A 163 6.31 -20.67 0.01
N VAL A 164 5.96 -19.96 1.08
CA VAL A 164 4.70 -19.25 1.22
C VAL A 164 4.87 -17.82 0.74
N ASP A 165 4.08 -17.46 -0.26
CA ASP A 165 4.04 -16.20 -0.98
C ASP A 165 5.30 -15.83 -1.75
N VAL A 166 6.42 -15.69 -1.05
CA VAL A 166 7.75 -15.36 -1.56
C VAL A 166 8.77 -16.12 -0.72
N PRO A 167 9.79 -16.79 -1.31
CA PRO A 167 10.85 -17.43 -0.53
C PRO A 167 11.50 -16.43 0.42
N THR A 168 11.59 -16.77 1.70
CA THR A 168 12.15 -15.89 2.73
C THR A 168 13.56 -15.49 2.36
N GLY A 169 13.82 -14.18 2.33
CA GLY A 169 15.10 -13.61 1.92
C GLY A 169 15.13 -13.05 0.50
N ILE A 170 14.04 -13.15 -0.26
CA ILE A 170 13.86 -12.47 -1.54
C ILE A 170 13.07 -11.18 -1.34
N ASP A 171 13.55 -10.06 -1.91
CA ASP A 171 12.74 -8.85 -2.03
C ASP A 171 11.60 -9.08 -3.05
N SER A 172 10.36 -8.95 -2.59
CA SER A 172 9.18 -9.26 -3.42
C SER A 172 9.00 -8.33 -4.62
N ASP A 173 9.56 -7.13 -4.61
CA ASP A 173 9.38 -6.16 -5.68
C ASP A 173 10.54 -6.15 -6.67
N THR A 174 11.77 -6.41 -6.20
CA THR A 174 12.99 -6.38 -7.03
C THR A 174 13.51 -7.76 -7.41
N GLY A 175 13.31 -8.76 -6.55
CA GLY A 175 13.91 -10.10 -6.67
C GLY A 175 15.33 -10.17 -6.12
N GLU A 176 15.82 -9.11 -5.48
CA GLU A 176 17.14 -9.11 -4.86
C GLU A 176 17.21 -10.11 -3.70
N VAL A 177 18.29 -10.88 -3.64
CA VAL A 177 18.60 -11.76 -2.51
C VAL A 177 19.15 -10.91 -1.36
N LEU A 178 18.43 -10.90 -0.24
CA LEU A 178 18.72 -10.09 0.94
C LEU A 178 19.78 -10.75 1.85
N GLY A 179 20.89 -11.15 1.24
CA GLY A 179 22.03 -11.84 1.84
C GLY A 179 21.97 -13.37 1.70
N GLU A 180 20.87 -13.99 2.14
CA GLU A 180 20.59 -15.42 2.03
C GLU A 180 19.08 -15.58 1.78
N ALA A 181 18.68 -16.59 1.01
CA ALA A 181 17.27 -16.86 0.76
C ALA A 181 16.97 -18.35 0.70
N VAL A 182 15.75 -18.72 1.07
CA VAL A 182 15.26 -20.10 0.93
C VAL A 182 15.24 -20.48 -0.55
N LYS A 183 15.83 -21.63 -0.88
CA LYS A 183 15.73 -22.24 -2.21
C LYS A 183 14.56 -23.21 -2.20
N ALA A 184 13.41 -22.76 -2.69
CA ALA A 184 12.19 -23.54 -2.69
C ALA A 184 12.13 -24.47 -3.91
N ASP A 185 11.49 -25.62 -3.73
CA ASP A 185 11.15 -26.51 -4.84
C ASP A 185 9.85 -26.03 -5.51
N ILE A 186 8.92 -25.46 -4.72
CA ILE A 186 7.75 -24.73 -5.20
C ILE A 186 7.51 -23.46 -4.37
N THR A 187 6.89 -22.44 -4.97
CA THR A 187 6.40 -21.25 -4.28
C THR A 187 4.91 -21.10 -4.53
N VAL A 188 4.11 -21.07 -3.46
CA VAL A 188 2.66 -20.80 -3.54
C VAL A 188 2.43 -19.33 -3.25
N THR A 189 2.10 -18.56 -4.29
CA THR A 189 1.79 -17.13 -4.17
C THR A 189 0.30 -16.85 -4.36
N PHE A 190 -0.16 -15.74 -3.80
CA PHE A 190 -1.57 -15.43 -3.71
C PHE A 190 -1.97 -14.29 -4.64
N TYR A 191 -3.15 -14.46 -5.26
CA TYR A 191 -3.83 -13.52 -6.14
C TYR A 191 -3.08 -13.22 -7.46
N LYS A 192 -1.90 -12.60 -7.37
CA LYS A 192 -1.00 -12.34 -8.50
C LYS A 192 0.45 -12.56 -8.07
N PRO A 193 1.33 -12.98 -9.00
CA PRO A 193 2.74 -13.11 -8.70
C PRO A 193 3.35 -11.75 -8.36
N LYS A 194 4.31 -11.77 -7.44
CA LYS A 194 5.10 -10.60 -7.07
C LYS A 194 6.19 -10.41 -8.10
N LYS A 195 6.49 -9.16 -8.47
CA LYS A 195 7.44 -8.84 -9.54
C LYS A 195 8.82 -9.49 -9.30
N GLY A 196 9.29 -9.50 -8.06
CA GLY A 196 10.58 -10.07 -7.68
C GLY A 196 10.70 -11.57 -7.94
N LEU A 197 9.58 -12.32 -7.97
CA LEU A 197 9.60 -13.77 -8.24
C LEU A 197 10.05 -14.07 -9.68
N GLU A 198 9.78 -13.19 -10.64
CA GLU A 198 10.24 -13.34 -12.01
C GLU A 198 11.77 -13.21 -12.13
N ASN A 199 12.39 -12.45 -11.23
CA ASN A 199 13.82 -12.18 -11.21
C ASN A 199 14.61 -13.17 -10.33
N ALA A 200 13.95 -13.82 -9.37
CA ALA A 200 14.57 -14.73 -8.41
C ALA A 200 14.34 -16.21 -8.74
N LYS A 201 14.25 -16.58 -10.04
CA LYS A 201 13.84 -17.93 -10.49
C LYS A 201 14.62 -19.08 -9.83
N GLU A 202 15.90 -18.88 -9.54
CA GLU A 202 16.77 -19.86 -8.88
C GLU A 202 16.34 -20.23 -7.46
N TYR A 203 15.50 -19.40 -6.81
CA TYR A 203 14.99 -19.58 -5.45
C TYR A 203 13.51 -19.96 -5.40
N VAL A 204 12.77 -19.69 -6.48
CA VAL A 204 11.30 -19.80 -6.51
C VAL A 204 10.84 -21.23 -6.79
N GLY A 205 11.59 -22.00 -7.58
CA GLY A 205 11.14 -23.31 -8.04
C GLY A 205 9.91 -23.21 -8.96
N GLU A 206 8.99 -24.17 -8.86
CA GLU A 206 7.68 -24.10 -9.54
C GLU A 206 6.81 -23.00 -8.91
N LEU A 207 6.38 -22.01 -9.69
CA LEU A 207 5.52 -20.93 -9.21
C LEU A 207 4.04 -21.29 -9.37
N ILE A 208 3.31 -21.34 -8.25
CA ILE A 208 1.88 -21.71 -8.20
C ILE A 208 1.09 -20.50 -7.69
N VAL A 209 0.20 -19.96 -8.52
CA VAL A 209 -0.66 -18.83 -8.14
C VAL A 209 -2.02 -19.36 -7.69
N LYS A 210 -2.43 -19.06 -6.45
CA LYS A 210 -3.72 -19.45 -5.88
C LYS A 210 -4.58 -18.21 -5.59
N ASP A 211 -5.88 -18.33 -5.79
CA ASP A 211 -6.84 -17.30 -5.39
C ASP A 211 -7.08 -17.36 -3.87
N ILE A 212 -7.26 -16.20 -3.23
CA ILE A 212 -7.51 -16.08 -1.78
C ILE A 212 -8.90 -15.52 -1.47
N GLY A 213 -9.82 -15.59 -2.43
CA GLY A 213 -11.15 -15.01 -2.33
C GLY A 213 -11.17 -13.51 -2.62
N LEU A 214 -10.25 -13.02 -3.46
CA LEU A 214 -10.21 -11.61 -3.90
C LEU A 214 -10.80 -11.47 -5.31
N PRO A 215 -12.02 -10.93 -5.45
CA PRO A 215 -12.60 -10.65 -6.75
C PRO A 215 -11.75 -9.65 -7.54
N LYS A 216 -11.57 -9.90 -8.85
CA LYS A 216 -10.78 -9.02 -9.73
C LYS A 216 -11.38 -7.63 -9.86
N GLU A 217 -12.70 -7.52 -9.69
CA GLU A 217 -13.46 -6.27 -9.70
C GLU A 217 -12.92 -5.27 -8.68
N PHE A 218 -12.35 -5.74 -7.55
CA PHE A 218 -11.79 -4.86 -6.53
C PHE A 218 -10.56 -4.06 -7.01
N GLU A 219 -9.88 -4.48 -8.09
CA GLU A 219 -8.83 -3.66 -8.71
C GLU A 219 -9.39 -2.39 -9.39
N SER A 220 -10.66 -2.43 -9.77
CA SER A 220 -11.33 -1.32 -10.45
C SER A 220 -12.09 -0.38 -9.52
N LEU A 221 -12.20 -0.75 -8.24
CA LEU A 221 -12.90 0.03 -7.23
C LEU A 221 -11.91 0.83 -6.39
N ALA A 222 -12.17 2.12 -6.25
CA ALA A 222 -11.39 2.98 -5.36
C ALA A 222 -11.79 2.74 -3.89
N GLY A 223 -10.79 2.58 -3.02
CA GLY A 223 -10.96 2.43 -1.58
C GLY A 223 -9.83 3.06 -0.78
N PRO A 224 -9.78 2.84 0.55
CA PRO A 224 -8.77 3.42 1.42
C PRO A 224 -7.33 2.97 1.10
N GLY A 225 -7.17 1.81 0.47
CA GLY A 225 -5.91 1.32 -0.09
C GLY A 225 -5.30 2.29 -1.10
N ASP A 226 -6.10 2.83 -2.02
CA ASP A 226 -5.63 3.76 -3.06
C ASP A 226 -5.09 5.05 -2.45
N VAL A 227 -5.72 5.53 -1.38
CA VAL A 227 -5.22 6.67 -0.61
C VAL A 227 -3.82 6.36 -0.06
N SER A 228 -3.60 5.17 0.48
CA SER A 228 -2.29 4.74 0.99
C SER A 228 -1.20 4.66 -0.11
N LEU A 229 -1.59 4.49 -1.38
CA LEU A 229 -0.68 4.47 -2.53
C LEU A 229 -0.21 5.87 -2.95
N VAL A 230 -0.97 6.91 -2.66
CA VAL A 230 -0.64 8.28 -3.06
C VAL A 230 -0.13 9.16 -1.91
N VAL A 231 -0.45 8.82 -0.66
CA VAL A 231 0.01 9.58 0.51
C VAL A 231 1.53 9.53 0.64
N LYS A 232 2.17 10.70 0.61
CA LYS A 232 3.61 10.88 0.85
C LYS A 232 3.90 10.82 2.35
N LYS A 233 4.87 10.00 2.75
CA LYS A 233 5.37 9.99 4.14
C LYS A 233 5.96 11.35 4.49
N ARG A 234 5.77 11.77 5.74
CA ARG A 234 6.32 13.01 6.33
C ARG A 234 7.49 12.69 7.27
N PRO A 235 8.75 12.76 6.83
CA PRO A 235 9.91 12.58 7.70
C PRO A 235 9.93 13.60 8.84
N PRO A 236 10.46 13.23 10.03
CA PRO A 236 10.58 14.17 11.16
C PRO A 236 11.46 15.39 10.87
N LYS A 237 12.34 15.33 9.87
CA LYS A 237 13.25 16.42 9.48
C LYS A 237 12.71 17.30 8.35
N SER A 238 11.45 17.12 7.96
CA SER A 238 10.87 17.92 6.89
C SER A 238 10.58 19.35 7.30
N HIS A 239 10.62 20.26 6.33
CA HIS A 239 10.41 21.68 6.50
C HIS A 239 9.17 22.19 5.75
N LYS A 240 8.71 23.37 6.13
CA LYS A 240 7.62 24.09 5.46
C LYS A 240 7.96 24.33 3.98
N GLY A 241 7.16 23.76 3.09
CA GLY A 241 7.33 23.82 1.64
C GLY A 241 7.70 22.46 1.01
N ASP A 242 8.15 21.48 1.80
CA ASP A 242 8.50 20.13 1.33
C ASP A 242 7.28 19.30 0.89
N PHE A 243 6.09 19.67 1.39
CA PHE A 243 4.79 19.06 1.05
C PHE A 243 3.91 19.97 0.19
N GLY A 244 4.56 20.93 -0.46
CA GLY A 244 3.97 21.68 -1.55
C GLY A 244 3.21 22.92 -1.13
N ARG A 245 2.99 23.76 -2.13
CA ARG A 245 2.28 25.04 -2.04
C ARG A 245 1.20 25.06 -3.12
N LEU A 246 -0.02 25.40 -2.74
CA LEU A 246 -1.18 25.47 -3.63
C LEU A 246 -1.60 26.93 -3.80
N LEU A 247 -1.86 27.33 -5.04
CA LEU A 247 -2.58 28.58 -5.34
C LEU A 247 -4.01 28.26 -5.74
N VAL A 248 -4.98 28.82 -5.04
CA VAL A 248 -6.40 28.76 -5.39
C VAL A 248 -6.80 30.13 -5.94
N ILE A 249 -7.21 30.18 -7.20
CA ILE A 249 -7.72 31.38 -7.86
C ILE A 249 -9.23 31.20 -7.98
N GLY A 250 -9.97 31.98 -7.20
CA GLY A 250 -11.40 31.78 -7.08
C GLY A 250 -12.07 32.87 -6.27
N GLY A 251 -13.40 32.83 -6.26
CA GLY A 251 -14.24 33.80 -5.60
C GLY A 251 -14.55 35.04 -6.43
N SER A 252 -15.55 35.75 -5.95
CA SER A 252 -16.22 36.90 -6.58
C SER A 252 -16.87 37.74 -5.50
N GLU A 253 -17.57 38.81 -5.89
CA GLU A 253 -18.42 39.62 -5.03
C GLU A 253 -19.49 38.80 -4.28
N THR A 254 -19.88 37.66 -4.85
CA THR A 254 -20.92 36.80 -4.31
C THR A 254 -20.34 35.61 -3.54
N PHE A 255 -19.25 35.01 -4.03
CA PHE A 255 -18.76 33.72 -3.53
C PHE A 255 -17.40 33.83 -2.83
N SER A 256 -17.42 33.96 -1.50
CA SER A 256 -16.20 33.89 -0.67
C SER A 256 -15.89 32.48 -0.16
N GLY A 257 -16.91 31.65 0.07
CA GLY A 257 -16.75 30.33 0.69
C GLY A 257 -16.09 29.28 -0.21
N ALA A 258 -16.38 29.29 -1.51
CA ALA A 258 -15.88 28.27 -2.45
C ALA A 258 -14.35 28.17 -2.48
N PRO A 259 -13.58 29.24 -2.72
CA PRO A 259 -12.12 29.16 -2.71
C PRO A 259 -11.53 28.87 -1.32
N ALA A 260 -12.20 29.31 -0.24
CA ALA A 260 -11.77 29.04 1.13
C ALA A 260 -11.86 27.54 1.48
N LEU A 261 -12.96 26.88 1.10
CA LEU A 261 -13.15 25.44 1.33
C LEU A 261 -12.09 24.60 0.60
N VAL A 262 -11.74 24.96 -0.63
CA VAL A 262 -10.68 24.29 -1.39
C VAL A 262 -9.33 24.42 -0.68
N ALA A 263 -8.98 25.64 -0.25
CA ALA A 263 -7.71 25.89 0.42
C ALA A 263 -7.61 25.18 1.79
N LEU A 264 -8.69 25.18 2.57
CA LEU A 264 -8.76 24.46 3.85
C LEU A 264 -8.68 22.94 3.65
N ALA A 265 -9.34 22.40 2.63
CA ALA A 265 -9.23 20.99 2.29
C ALA A 265 -7.78 20.61 1.91
N ALA A 266 -7.11 21.44 1.12
CA ALA A 266 -5.70 21.23 0.77
C ALA A 266 -4.80 21.17 2.02
N LEU A 267 -4.95 22.12 2.95
CA LEU A 267 -4.20 22.12 4.21
C LEU A 267 -4.50 20.86 5.05
N ARG A 268 -5.76 20.44 5.13
CA ARG A 268 -6.18 19.22 5.85
C ARG A 268 -5.58 17.94 5.25
N THR A 269 -5.38 17.91 3.94
CA THR A 269 -4.75 16.76 3.25
C THR A 269 -3.22 16.78 3.28
N GLY A 270 -2.61 17.83 3.84
CA GLY A 270 -1.17 17.92 4.04
C GLY A 270 -0.42 18.73 2.99
N VAL A 271 -1.03 19.76 2.41
CA VAL A 271 -0.29 20.85 1.74
C VAL A 271 0.28 21.79 2.81
N ASP A 272 1.51 22.30 2.62
CA ASP A 272 2.15 23.16 3.63
C ASP A 272 1.69 24.61 3.57
N LEU A 273 1.32 25.09 2.39
CA LEU A 273 0.92 26.47 2.14
C LEU A 273 -0.24 26.54 1.16
N ALA A 274 -1.31 27.23 1.54
CA ALA A 274 -2.43 27.51 0.66
C ALA A 274 -2.58 29.02 0.48
N TYR A 275 -2.34 29.47 -0.76
CA TYR A 275 -2.58 30.83 -1.21
C TYR A 275 -3.97 30.90 -1.84
N VAL A 276 -4.74 31.95 -1.53
CA VAL A 276 -6.07 32.17 -2.12
C VAL A 276 -6.10 33.55 -2.76
N ALA A 277 -6.11 33.60 -4.08
CA ALA A 277 -6.29 34.83 -4.85
C ALA A 277 -7.77 35.04 -5.16
N ALA A 278 -8.29 36.16 -4.67
CA ALA A 278 -9.69 36.55 -4.81
C ALA A 278 -9.80 38.08 -4.85
N PRO A 279 -10.93 38.63 -5.36
CA PRO A 279 -11.22 40.06 -5.29
C PRO A 279 -11.06 40.61 -3.87
N GLU A 280 -10.60 41.83 -3.72
CA GLU A 280 -10.03 42.36 -2.47
C GLU A 280 -10.96 42.17 -1.26
N LYS A 281 -12.23 42.61 -1.37
CA LYS A 281 -13.23 42.45 -0.30
C LYS A 281 -13.44 40.98 0.05
N THR A 282 -13.50 40.12 -0.95
CA THR A 282 -13.66 38.67 -0.82
C THR A 282 -12.43 38.03 -0.17
N ALA A 283 -11.22 38.44 -0.54
CA ALA A 283 -9.96 37.99 0.05
C ALA A 283 -9.83 38.39 1.53
N TYR A 284 -10.37 39.55 1.93
CA TYR A 284 -10.47 39.92 3.35
C TYR A 284 -11.47 39.04 4.11
N THR A 285 -12.64 38.75 3.51
CA THR A 285 -13.60 37.83 4.11
C THR A 285 -12.99 36.43 4.31
N ILE A 286 -12.31 35.89 3.30
CA ILE A 286 -11.63 34.59 3.36
C ILE A 286 -10.55 34.57 4.45
N ALA A 287 -9.74 35.63 4.57
CA ALA A 287 -8.70 35.71 5.60
C ALA A 287 -9.27 35.67 7.02
N SER A 288 -10.52 36.12 7.22
CA SER A 288 -11.19 36.06 8.52
C SER A 288 -11.69 34.65 8.87
N MET A 289 -11.85 33.76 7.89
CA MET A 289 -12.33 32.38 8.11
C MET A 289 -11.27 31.47 8.74
N SER A 290 -9.98 31.68 8.44
CA SER A 290 -8.88 30.93 9.05
C SER A 290 -7.56 31.70 8.97
N PRO A 291 -6.78 31.78 10.06
CA PRO A 291 -5.46 32.39 10.05
C PRO A 291 -4.40 31.59 9.26
N ASP A 292 -4.69 30.34 8.91
CA ASP A 292 -3.78 29.48 8.14
C ASP A 292 -3.77 29.80 6.64
N LEU A 293 -4.76 30.57 6.15
CA LEU A 293 -4.91 30.93 4.75
C LEU A 293 -4.12 32.20 4.40
N ILE A 294 -3.36 32.15 3.30
CA ILE A 294 -2.64 33.32 2.79
C ILE A 294 -3.44 33.92 1.64
N THR A 295 -4.15 35.03 1.88
CA THR A 295 -4.98 35.63 0.82
C THR A 295 -4.23 36.67 -0.01
N VAL A 296 -4.38 36.59 -1.33
CA VAL A 296 -3.90 37.55 -2.33
C VAL A 296 -5.08 38.40 -2.75
N LYS A 297 -4.93 39.72 -2.65
CA LYS A 297 -6.00 40.68 -2.88
C LYS A 297 -5.89 41.15 -4.32
N LEU A 298 -6.91 40.82 -5.11
CA LEU A 298 -7.06 41.25 -6.50
C LEU A 298 -7.99 42.47 -6.54
N GLU A 299 -7.76 43.40 -7.46
CA GLU A 299 -8.57 44.62 -7.50
C GLU A 299 -9.96 44.34 -8.06
N GLY A 300 -10.96 45.13 -7.64
CA GLY A 300 -12.33 45.01 -8.15
C GLY A 300 -13.20 43.98 -7.44
N GLU A 301 -14.24 43.53 -8.14
CA GLU A 301 -15.31 42.68 -7.61
C GLU A 301 -15.25 41.23 -8.11
N HIS A 302 -14.63 41.01 -9.27
CA HIS A 302 -14.44 39.70 -9.90
C HIS A 302 -13.06 39.64 -10.58
N LEU A 303 -12.66 38.46 -11.01
CA LEU A 303 -11.38 38.24 -11.67
C LEU A 303 -11.36 38.86 -13.08
N THR A 304 -10.28 39.56 -13.41
CA THR A 304 -10.09 40.27 -14.68
C THR A 304 -8.70 40.03 -15.28
N PRO A 305 -8.45 40.32 -16.57
CA PRO A 305 -7.13 40.19 -17.17
C PRO A 305 -6.04 41.05 -16.47
N SER A 306 -6.43 42.17 -15.86
CA SER A 306 -5.49 43.03 -15.11
C SER A 306 -4.89 42.38 -13.86
N ASP A 307 -5.45 41.27 -13.38
CA ASP A 307 -4.99 40.58 -12.17
C ASP A 307 -3.77 39.66 -12.41
N ILE A 308 -3.51 39.29 -13.66
CA ILE A 308 -2.46 38.33 -14.05
C ILE A 308 -1.07 38.74 -13.52
N PRO A 309 -0.64 40.02 -13.60
CA PRO A 309 0.65 40.44 -13.05
C PRO A 309 0.79 40.13 -11.55
N ALA A 310 -0.29 40.25 -10.77
CA ALA A 310 -0.28 39.97 -9.34
C ALA A 310 -0.13 38.47 -9.04
N LEU A 311 -0.61 37.61 -9.95
CA LEU A 311 -0.54 36.15 -9.84
C LEU A 311 0.85 35.60 -10.21
N LYS A 312 1.60 36.27 -11.09
CA LYS A 312 2.86 35.79 -11.66
C LYS A 312 3.89 35.34 -10.60
N ARG A 313 4.10 36.15 -9.56
CA ARG A 313 5.03 35.82 -8.45
C ARG A 313 4.65 34.54 -7.68
N TYR A 314 3.36 34.22 -7.64
CA TYR A 314 2.88 33.00 -6.98
C TYR A 314 3.06 31.80 -7.88
N LEU A 315 2.79 31.93 -9.19
CA LEU A 315 3.03 30.88 -10.18
C LEU A 315 4.49 30.39 -10.15
N GLU A 316 5.45 31.29 -9.94
CA GLU A 316 6.87 30.93 -9.81
C GLU A 316 7.15 30.01 -8.61
N THR A 317 6.43 30.18 -7.50
CA THR A 317 6.75 29.54 -6.21
C THR A 317 5.88 28.34 -5.84
N VAL A 318 4.69 28.24 -6.44
CA VAL A 318 3.71 27.20 -6.13
C VAL A 318 3.96 25.92 -6.90
N ASN A 319 3.41 24.82 -6.39
CA ASN A 319 3.54 23.48 -6.98
C ASN A 319 2.32 23.08 -7.81
N ALA A 320 1.15 23.66 -7.55
CA ALA A 320 -0.08 23.42 -8.30
C ALA A 320 -1.02 24.62 -8.18
N VAL A 321 -1.97 24.71 -9.11
CA VAL A 321 -2.98 25.76 -9.18
C VAL A 321 -4.37 25.14 -9.25
N VAL A 322 -5.33 25.70 -8.52
CA VAL A 322 -6.76 25.48 -8.72
C VAL A 322 -7.37 26.77 -9.25
N LEU A 323 -8.17 26.70 -10.30
CA LEU A 323 -8.84 27.86 -10.89
C LEU A 323 -10.32 27.54 -11.08
N GLY A 324 -11.19 28.45 -10.62
CA GLY A 324 -12.61 28.39 -10.95
C GLY A 324 -13.64 28.43 -9.80
N PRO A 325 -13.37 27.91 -8.59
CA PRO A 325 -14.37 27.91 -7.52
C PRO A 325 -14.89 29.32 -7.19
N GLY A 326 -16.15 29.60 -7.56
CA GLY A 326 -16.83 30.86 -7.26
C GLY A 326 -16.41 32.08 -8.08
N LEU A 327 -15.78 31.90 -9.25
CA LEU A 327 -15.37 33.03 -10.10
C LEU A 327 -16.52 33.85 -10.68
N GLY A 328 -17.70 33.23 -10.88
CA GLY A 328 -18.71 33.81 -11.75
C GLY A 328 -18.33 33.71 -13.23
N LEU A 329 -19.18 34.24 -14.11
CA LEU A 329 -19.06 34.07 -15.57
C LEU A 329 -19.11 35.40 -16.34
N HIS A 330 -18.67 36.49 -15.71
CA HIS A 330 -18.52 37.80 -16.37
C HIS A 330 -17.61 37.68 -17.60
N MET A 331 -17.83 38.54 -18.61
CA MET A 331 -17.04 38.48 -19.86
C MET A 331 -15.53 38.63 -19.61
N GLU A 332 -15.15 39.58 -18.75
CA GLU A 332 -13.74 39.80 -18.39
C GLU A 332 -13.16 38.62 -17.60
N THR A 333 -13.97 37.95 -16.76
CA THR A 333 -13.55 36.75 -16.03
C THR A 333 -13.25 35.59 -16.95
N ARG A 334 -14.04 35.41 -18.03
CA ARG A 334 -13.77 34.36 -19.04
C ARG A 334 -12.46 34.61 -19.76
N GLU A 335 -12.22 35.85 -20.18
CA GLU A 335 -10.95 36.24 -20.78
C GLU A 335 -9.77 36.03 -19.81
N ALA A 336 -9.94 36.42 -18.54
CA ALA A 336 -8.93 36.21 -17.51
C ALA A 336 -8.63 34.72 -17.30
N VAL A 337 -9.65 33.86 -17.26
CA VAL A 337 -9.48 32.40 -17.14
C VAL A 337 -8.61 31.86 -18.26
N ARG A 338 -8.88 32.22 -19.52
CA ARG A 338 -8.07 31.79 -20.68
C ARG A 338 -6.60 32.18 -20.51
N LEU A 339 -6.33 33.44 -20.20
CA LEU A 339 -4.98 33.96 -20.05
C LEU A 339 -4.25 33.36 -18.83
N ILE A 340 -4.97 33.05 -17.75
CA ILE A 340 -4.39 32.39 -16.57
C ILE A 340 -4.05 30.93 -16.90
N VAL A 341 -4.90 30.21 -17.64
CA VAL A 341 -4.58 28.84 -18.09
C VAL A 341 -3.28 28.86 -18.90
N GLU A 342 -3.17 29.76 -19.89
CA GLU A 342 -1.95 29.94 -20.69
C GLU A 342 -0.73 30.23 -19.78
N ALA A 343 -0.85 31.14 -18.83
CA ALA A 343 0.24 31.47 -17.90
C ALA A 343 0.64 30.30 -16.98
N VAL A 344 -0.32 29.47 -16.56
CA VAL A 344 -0.07 28.28 -15.72
C VAL A 344 0.62 27.18 -16.52
N GLU A 345 0.23 27.00 -17.79
CA GLU A 345 0.87 26.07 -18.73
C GLU A 345 2.31 26.51 -19.06
N GLU A 346 2.52 27.79 -19.36
CA GLU A 346 3.85 28.36 -19.58
C GLU A 346 4.77 28.18 -18.36
N ALA A 347 4.22 28.29 -17.15
CA ALA A 347 4.94 28.05 -15.91
C ALA A 347 5.18 26.56 -15.61
N GLY A 348 4.65 25.64 -16.44
CA GLY A 348 4.79 24.19 -16.28
C GLY A 348 4.13 23.65 -15.01
N LYS A 349 3.04 24.29 -14.54
CA LYS A 349 2.39 23.91 -13.28
C LYS A 349 1.16 23.04 -13.54
N PRO A 350 0.92 21.99 -12.73
CA PRO A 350 -0.35 21.27 -12.73
C PRO A 350 -1.52 22.20 -12.41
N LEU A 351 -2.58 22.13 -13.21
CA LEU A 351 -3.80 22.91 -13.07
C LEU A 351 -5.01 22.00 -12.80
N LEU A 352 -5.82 22.37 -11.82
CA LEU A 352 -7.16 21.84 -11.61
C LEU A 352 -8.20 22.92 -11.95
N LEU A 353 -8.93 22.71 -13.05
CA LEU A 353 -10.09 23.53 -13.41
C LEU A 353 -11.35 22.95 -12.77
N ASP A 354 -12.09 23.78 -12.05
CA ASP A 354 -13.34 23.36 -11.40
C ASP A 354 -14.43 24.43 -11.55
N ALA A 355 -15.69 24.04 -11.39
CA ALA A 355 -16.86 24.91 -11.37
C ALA A 355 -16.88 25.96 -12.50
N ASP A 356 -16.90 27.25 -12.17
CA ASP A 356 -17.00 28.33 -13.15
C ASP A 356 -15.73 28.46 -14.00
N GLY A 357 -14.56 28.03 -13.50
CA GLY A 357 -13.32 28.01 -14.30
C GLY A 357 -13.39 26.98 -15.43
N LEU A 358 -13.98 25.82 -15.16
CA LEU A 358 -14.22 24.81 -16.21
C LEU A 358 -15.23 25.32 -17.25
N LYS A 359 -16.32 25.95 -16.80
CA LYS A 359 -17.33 26.53 -17.71
C LYS A 359 -16.74 27.66 -18.55
N ALA A 360 -16.03 28.59 -17.92
CA ALA A 360 -15.40 29.73 -18.59
C ALA A 360 -14.30 29.33 -19.57
N PHE A 361 -13.66 28.18 -19.37
CA PHE A 361 -12.67 27.63 -20.30
C PHE A 361 -13.29 26.85 -21.47
N ALA A 362 -14.48 26.26 -21.27
CA ALA A 362 -15.16 25.48 -22.30
C ALA A 362 -15.89 26.34 -23.35
N GLU A 363 -16.18 27.58 -23.00
CA GLU A 363 -16.75 28.62 -23.89
C GLU A 363 -15.64 29.42 -24.56
#